data_AF-A0A5E4JSP4-F1
#
_entry.id   AF-A0A5E4JSP4-F1
#
_cell.length_a   1.000
_cell.length_b   1.000
_cell.length_c   1.000
_cell.angle_alpha   90.00
_cell.angle_beta   90.00
_cell.angle_gamma   90.00
#
_symmetry.space_group_name_H-M   'P 1'
#
loop_
_entity.id
_entity.type
_entity.pdbx_description
1 polymer ?
#
loop_
_entity_poly.entity_id
_entity_poly.type
_entity_poly.pdbx_seq_one_letter_code
_entity_poly.pdbx_strand_id
1 'polypeptide(L)'
;MVRINLVNPKFLTDQHLVAEYDEILMLVNHTKKYPKPKKEVKAYKLGKGHINFFKNKMKYLKERHELIKKEMIRRGFKTRKSVSFSGLDKKQLKNWEPKDPDLKLIKRRLIQKINKKPTWYRYYGENIGKKKLLEITKNAK
;
A
#
# COMPACT_ATOMS: atom_id res chain seq x y z
N MET A 1 3.47 -11.02 4.42
CA MET A 1 3.44 -9.77 5.23
C MET A 1 2.63 -8.76 4.45
N VAL A 2 1.69 -8.05 5.09
CA VAL A 2 0.91 -6.99 4.42
C VAL A 2 1.55 -5.63 4.71
N ARG A 3 1.73 -4.79 3.68
CA ARG A 3 2.19 -3.41 3.78
C ARG A 3 1.40 -2.51 2.85
N ILE A 4 0.58 -1.67 3.46
CA ILE A 4 -0.05 -0.54 2.80
C ILE A 4 0.97 0.59 2.73
N ASN A 5 1.39 0.92 1.52
CA ASN A 5 2.17 2.12 1.24
C ASN A 5 1.26 3.36 1.34
N LEU A 6 1.80 4.56 1.18
CA LEU A 6 1.01 5.80 1.35
C LEU A 6 1.21 6.79 0.20
N VAL A 7 2.33 6.70 -0.50
CA VAL A 7 2.65 7.56 -1.64
C VAL A 7 1.73 7.29 -2.82
N ASN A 8 1.64 8.28 -3.71
CA ASN A 8 0.97 8.14 -5.00
C ASN A 8 1.53 6.92 -5.77
N PRO A 9 0.66 6.00 -6.26
CA PRO A 9 1.07 4.80 -6.96
C PRO A 9 2.02 5.03 -8.15
N LYS A 10 1.96 6.19 -8.82
CA LYS A 10 2.88 6.57 -9.90
C LYS A 10 4.35 6.46 -9.51
N PHE A 11 4.70 6.65 -8.23
CA PHE A 11 6.08 6.57 -7.76
C PHE A 11 6.49 5.17 -7.27
N LEU A 12 5.56 4.21 -7.26
CA LEU A 12 5.89 2.84 -6.90
C LEU A 12 6.63 2.15 -8.04
N THR A 13 7.55 1.27 -7.69
CA THR A 13 8.09 0.27 -8.63
C THR A 13 7.00 -0.75 -8.94
N ASP A 14 7.11 -1.44 -10.08
CA ASP A 14 6.08 -2.36 -10.54
C ASP A 14 5.78 -3.46 -9.50
N GLN A 15 6.84 -4.01 -8.90
CA GLN A 15 6.75 -5.04 -7.87
C GLN A 15 6.08 -4.52 -6.60
N HIS A 16 6.35 -3.27 -6.22
CA HIS A 16 5.68 -2.65 -5.07
C HIS A 16 4.20 -2.38 -5.35
N LEU A 17 3.88 -1.94 -6.57
CA LEU A 17 2.52 -1.68 -7.03
C LEU A 17 1.68 -2.96 -7.03
N VAL A 18 2.16 -4.02 -7.68
CA VAL A 18 1.47 -5.31 -7.75
C VAL A 18 1.35 -5.98 -6.38
N ALA A 19 2.40 -5.94 -5.56
CA ALA A 19 2.33 -6.49 -4.21
C ALA A 19 1.26 -5.79 -3.38
N GLU A 20 1.18 -4.46 -3.45
CA GLU A 20 0.21 -3.70 -2.65
C GLU A 20 -1.24 -3.97 -3.07
N TYR A 21 -1.49 -4.17 -4.36
CA TYR A 21 -2.80 -4.56 -4.90
C TYR A 21 -3.36 -5.79 -4.18
N ASP A 22 -2.57 -6.85 -4.09
CA ASP A 22 -2.98 -8.09 -3.41
C ASP A 22 -2.98 -7.94 -1.88
N GLU A 23 -2.01 -7.24 -1.32
CA GLU A 23 -1.89 -7.04 0.13
C GLU A 23 -3.07 -6.25 0.73
N ILE A 24 -3.66 -5.29 0.01
CA ILE A 24 -4.88 -4.61 0.45
C ILE A 24 -6.04 -5.60 0.58
N LEU A 25 -6.22 -6.48 -0.39
CA LEU A 25 -7.31 -7.48 -0.36
C LEU A 25 -7.10 -8.48 0.77
N MET A 26 -5.86 -8.91 1.01
CA MET A 26 -5.52 -9.74 2.17
C MET A 26 -5.89 -9.06 3.49
N LEU A 27 -5.63 -7.75 3.63
CA LEU A 27 -5.99 -6.98 4.81
C LEU A 27 -7.51 -6.90 5.01
N VAL A 28 -8.25 -6.62 3.94
CA VAL A 28 -9.72 -6.55 3.96
C VAL A 28 -10.31 -7.90 4.37
N ASN A 29 -9.88 -9.00 3.75
CA ASN A 29 -10.36 -10.34 4.08
C ASN A 29 -9.98 -10.75 5.51
N HIS A 30 -8.76 -10.41 5.96
CA HIS A 30 -8.36 -10.63 7.35
C HIS A 30 -9.24 -9.84 8.32
N THR A 31 -9.66 -8.64 7.96
CA THR A 31 -10.53 -7.81 8.80
C THR A 31 -11.95 -8.37 8.86
N LYS A 32 -12.47 -8.93 7.77
CA LYS A 32 -13.76 -9.65 7.78
C LYS A 32 -13.74 -10.85 8.72
N LYS A 33 -12.66 -11.65 8.65
CA LYS A 33 -12.50 -12.84 9.52
C LYS A 33 -12.21 -12.48 10.98
N TYR A 34 -11.47 -11.39 11.21
CA TYR A 34 -11.03 -10.95 12.53
C TYR A 34 -11.30 -9.45 12.72
N PRO A 35 -12.56 -9.05 12.96
CA PRO A 35 -12.97 -7.64 12.91
C PRO A 35 -12.41 -6.80 14.06
N LYS A 36 -12.26 -7.39 15.25
CA LYS A 36 -11.80 -6.68 16.44
C LYS A 36 -10.27 -6.50 16.40
N PRO A 37 -9.73 -5.27 16.58
CA PRO A 37 -8.29 -5.09 16.77
C PRO A 37 -7.89 -5.62 18.15
N LYS A 38 -6.77 -6.34 18.23
CA LYS A 38 -6.23 -6.81 19.53
C LYS A 38 -5.79 -5.66 20.44
N LYS A 39 -5.38 -4.54 19.83
CA LYS A 39 -4.95 -3.30 20.51
C LYS A 39 -5.22 -2.14 19.56
N GLU A 40 -5.71 -1.03 20.11
CA GLU A 40 -5.86 0.21 19.36
C GLU A 40 -4.48 0.73 18.92
N VAL A 41 -4.37 1.12 17.65
CA VAL A 41 -3.16 1.73 17.09
C VAL A 41 -3.55 3.07 16.52
N LYS A 42 -3.07 4.15 17.16
CA LYS A 42 -3.47 5.53 16.84
C LYS A 42 -2.64 6.17 15.71
N ALA A 43 -1.39 5.74 15.54
CA ALA A 43 -0.47 6.26 14.54
C ALA A 43 -0.11 5.20 13.49
N TYR A 44 0.09 5.63 12.25
CA TYR A 44 0.58 4.75 11.19
C TYR A 44 1.96 4.22 11.58
N LYS A 45 2.16 2.92 11.36
CA LYS A 45 3.45 2.26 11.62
C LYS A 45 3.62 1.03 10.75
N LEU A 46 4.87 0.61 10.61
CA LEU A 46 5.24 -0.62 9.91
C LEU A 46 5.43 -1.77 10.89
N GLY A 47 5.26 -3.01 10.42
CA GLY A 47 5.46 -4.21 11.23
C GLY A 47 4.31 -4.47 12.21
N LYS A 48 4.64 -4.81 13.47
CA LYS A 48 3.65 -5.22 14.48
C LYS A 48 2.62 -4.10 14.71
N GLY A 49 1.35 -4.38 14.45
CA GLY A 49 0.23 -3.45 14.59
C GLY A 49 -0.17 -2.70 13.32
N HIS A 50 0.56 -2.87 12.20
CA HIS A 50 0.20 -2.27 10.91
C HIS A 50 -1.21 -2.68 10.43
N ILE A 51 -1.53 -3.98 10.49
CA ILE A 51 -2.87 -4.47 10.13
C ILE A 51 -3.95 -3.87 11.05
N ASN A 52 -3.72 -3.89 12.36
CA ASN A 52 -4.66 -3.33 13.34
C ASN A 52 -4.93 -1.84 13.12
N PHE A 53 -3.91 -1.08 12.69
CA PHE A 53 -4.08 0.34 12.34
C PHE A 53 -5.11 0.55 11.23
N PHE A 54 -5.16 -0.34 10.22
CA PHE A 54 -6.07 -0.20 9.08
C PHE A 54 -7.42 -0.91 9.25
N LYS A 55 -7.62 -1.74 10.28
CA LYS A 55 -8.90 -2.45 10.50
C LYS A 55 -10.12 -1.54 10.59
N ASN A 56 -9.93 -0.26 10.93
CA ASN A 56 -11.01 0.72 10.97
C ASN A 56 -11.00 1.74 9.82
N LYS A 57 -10.22 1.53 8.75
CA LYS A 57 -9.98 2.49 7.67
C LYS A 57 -10.36 1.93 6.29
N MET A 58 -11.47 1.21 6.20
CA MET A 58 -11.83 0.46 4.99
C MET A 58 -12.16 1.36 3.80
N LYS A 59 -12.67 2.59 4.04
CA LYS A 59 -12.88 3.58 2.97
C LYS A 59 -11.55 3.98 2.33
N TYR A 60 -10.57 4.35 3.17
CA TYR A 60 -9.21 4.66 2.71
C TYR A 60 -8.61 3.51 1.87
N LEU A 61 -8.72 2.27 2.35
CA LEU A 61 -8.17 1.11 1.62
C LEU A 61 -8.85 0.90 0.26
N LYS A 62 -10.17 1.10 0.18
CA LYS A 62 -10.90 1.01 -1.10
C LYS A 62 -10.45 2.08 -2.07
N GLU A 63 -10.40 3.34 -1.63
CA GLU A 63 -9.93 4.48 -2.44
C GLU A 63 -8.50 4.25 -2.93
N ARG A 64 -7.61 3.84 -2.01
CA ARG A 64 -6.23 3.51 -2.33
C ARG A 64 -6.10 2.36 -3.33
N HIS A 65 -6.90 1.31 -3.18
CA HIS A 65 -6.92 0.18 -4.10
C HIS A 65 -7.33 0.60 -5.52
N GLU A 66 -8.29 1.51 -5.66
CA GLU A 66 -8.67 2.05 -6.96
C GLU A 66 -7.57 2.91 -7.58
N LEU A 67 -6.82 3.69 -6.80
CA LEU A 67 -5.64 4.41 -7.29
C LEU A 67 -4.55 3.45 -7.80
N ILE A 68 -4.31 2.36 -7.07
CA ILE A 68 -3.37 1.31 -7.49
C ILE A 68 -3.84 0.64 -8.78
N LYS A 69 -5.14 0.30 -8.89
CA LYS A 69 -5.70 -0.27 -10.12
C LYS A 69 -5.51 0.64 -11.33
N LYS A 70 -5.81 1.94 -11.18
CA LYS A 70 -5.61 2.92 -12.26
C LYS A 70 -4.15 2.92 -12.74
N GLU A 71 -3.21 2.93 -11.80
CA GLU A 71 -1.79 2.91 -12.13
C GLU A 71 -1.35 1.58 -12.74
N MET A 72 -1.88 0.45 -12.26
CA MET A 72 -1.62 -0.87 -12.83
C MET A 72 -2.09 -0.96 -14.28
N ILE A 73 -3.31 -0.50 -14.58
CA ILE A 73 -3.86 -0.46 -15.94
C ILE A 73 -2.97 0.40 -16.83
N ARG A 74 -2.53 1.57 -16.34
CA ARG A 74 -1.64 2.47 -17.07
C ARG A 74 -0.29 1.85 -17.45
N ARG A 75 0.18 0.87 -16.67
CA ARG A 75 1.41 0.09 -16.93
C ARG A 75 1.16 -1.22 -17.68
N GLY A 76 -0.06 -1.45 -18.16
CA GLY A 76 -0.41 -2.67 -18.90
C GLY A 76 -0.66 -3.90 -18.04
N PHE A 77 -0.77 -3.77 -16.70
CA PHE A 77 -1.12 -4.89 -15.83
C PHE A 77 -2.63 -5.17 -15.85
N LYS A 78 -2.99 -6.46 -15.83
CA LYS A 78 -4.39 -6.89 -15.69
C LYS A 78 -4.86 -6.69 -14.24
N THR A 79 -6.03 -6.09 -14.06
CA THR A 79 -6.69 -5.97 -12.75
C THR A 79 -8.07 -6.62 -12.81
N ARG A 80 -8.42 -7.44 -11.82
CA ARG A 80 -9.70 -8.20 -11.80
C ARG A 80 -10.42 -8.17 -10.46
N LYS A 81 -9.66 -7.95 -9.39
CA LYS A 81 -10.14 -7.91 -8.01
C LYS A 81 -10.56 -6.49 -7.63
N SER A 82 -11.50 -6.40 -6.69
CA SER A 82 -12.02 -5.15 -6.13
C SER A 82 -12.23 -5.29 -4.62
N VAL A 83 -12.19 -4.16 -3.91
CA VAL A 83 -12.49 -4.13 -2.47
C VAL A 83 -14.00 -4.02 -2.27
N SER A 84 -14.58 -5.02 -1.61
CA SER A 84 -16.00 -5.06 -1.23
C SER A 84 -16.19 -4.82 0.26
N PHE A 85 -17.17 -3.97 0.61
CA PHE A 85 -17.57 -3.70 1.98
C PHE A 85 -18.51 -4.75 2.59
N SER A 86 -18.97 -5.74 1.81
CA SER A 86 -19.80 -6.82 2.34
C SER A 86 -19.09 -7.55 3.48
N GLY A 87 -19.79 -7.73 4.61
CA GLY A 87 -19.27 -8.37 5.82
C GLY A 87 -18.39 -7.47 6.70
N LEU A 88 -18.48 -6.13 6.57
CA LEU A 88 -17.78 -5.17 7.42
C LEU A 88 -18.78 -4.30 8.21
N ASP A 89 -18.43 -3.98 9.45
CA ASP A 89 -19.22 -3.11 10.32
C ASP A 89 -19.05 -1.64 9.94
N LYS A 90 -20.07 -0.81 10.19
CA LYS A 90 -20.00 0.66 9.99
C LYS A 90 -18.80 1.29 10.70
N LYS A 91 -18.43 0.78 11.88
CA LYS A 91 -17.27 1.25 12.68
C LYS A 91 -15.94 1.04 11.95
N GLN A 92 -15.87 0.13 10.99
CA GLN A 92 -14.68 -0.17 10.20
C GLN A 92 -14.57 0.68 8.92
N LEU A 93 -15.66 1.34 8.51
CA LEU A 93 -15.75 2.11 7.27
C LEU A 93 -15.35 3.58 7.45
N LYS A 94 -14.32 3.88 8.24
CA LYS A 94 -13.81 5.24 8.38
C LYS A 94 -12.86 5.58 7.24
N ASN A 95 -12.75 6.87 6.92
CA ASN A 95 -11.66 7.38 6.10
C ASN A 95 -10.48 7.81 6.98
N TRP A 96 -9.32 8.02 6.35
CA TRP A 96 -8.10 8.48 6.99
C TRP A 96 -7.16 9.04 5.94
N GLU A 97 -6.38 10.05 6.30
CA GLU A 97 -5.38 10.64 5.41
C GLU A 97 -3.98 10.55 6.04
N PRO A 98 -2.95 10.22 5.24
CA PRO A 98 -1.58 10.18 5.71
C PRO A 98 -1.06 11.57 6.05
N LYS A 99 -0.23 11.64 7.09
CA LYS A 99 0.51 12.85 7.44
C LYS A 99 1.93 12.78 6.91
N ASP A 100 2.64 13.91 6.87
CA ASP A 100 4.04 13.97 6.42
C ASP A 100 4.98 12.97 7.12
N PRO A 101 4.90 12.73 8.45
CA PRO A 101 5.72 11.72 9.09
C PRO A 101 5.46 10.30 8.56
N ASP A 102 4.20 10.00 8.23
CA ASP A 102 3.80 8.69 7.69
C ASP A 102 4.37 8.49 6.28
N LEU A 103 4.30 9.53 5.45
CA LEU A 103 4.91 9.57 4.12
C LEU A 103 6.43 9.40 4.19
N LYS A 104 7.11 10.10 5.11
CA LYS A 104 8.56 9.94 5.35
C LYS A 104 8.90 8.50 5.75
N LEU A 105 8.09 7.90 6.64
CA LEU A 105 8.30 6.52 7.09
C LEU A 105 8.19 5.51 5.93
N ILE A 106 7.15 5.62 5.10
CA ILE A 106 6.98 4.67 4.00
C ILE A 106 8.03 4.86 2.90
N LYS A 107 8.44 6.10 2.59
CA LYS A 107 9.52 6.37 1.63
C LYS A 107 10.82 5.71 2.04
N ARG A 108 11.22 5.86 3.32
CA ARG A 108 12.39 5.17 3.89
C ARG A 108 12.29 3.66 3.70
N ARG A 109 11.11 3.09 3.92
CA ARG A 109 10.88 1.65 3.75
C ARG A 109 10.95 1.20 2.29
N LEU A 110 10.44 1.97 1.34
CA LEU A 110 10.54 1.69 -0.09
C LEU A 110 12.00 1.73 -0.56
N ILE A 111 12.74 2.79 -0.18
CA ILE A 111 14.17 2.95 -0.44
C ILE A 111 14.96 1.75 0.12
N GLN A 112 14.69 1.36 1.37
CA GLN A 112 15.33 0.20 2.00
C GLN A 112 15.07 -1.08 1.19
N LYS A 113 13.85 -1.29 0.68
CA LYS A 113 13.51 -2.46 -0.12
C LYS A 113 14.21 -2.46 -1.48
N ILE A 114 14.29 -1.32 -2.16
CA ILE A 114 15.03 -1.17 -3.42
C ILE A 114 16.51 -1.47 -3.21
N ASN A 115 17.11 -0.91 -2.16
CA ASN A 115 18.53 -1.13 -1.84
C ASN A 115 18.88 -2.60 -1.58
N LYS A 116 17.96 -3.40 -1.04
CA LYS A 116 18.18 -4.83 -0.78
C LYS A 116 18.17 -5.70 -2.04
N LYS A 117 17.50 -5.26 -3.12
CA LYS A 117 17.38 -6.02 -4.38
C LYS A 117 17.41 -5.06 -5.59
N PRO A 118 18.51 -4.34 -5.82
CA PRO A 118 18.54 -3.20 -6.75
C PRO A 118 18.30 -3.59 -8.21
N THR A 119 18.60 -4.82 -8.60
CA THR A 119 18.42 -5.35 -9.96
C THR A 119 17.05 -5.98 -10.20
N TRP A 120 16.26 -6.19 -9.13
CA TRP A 120 14.97 -6.87 -9.23
C TRP A 120 13.82 -5.93 -9.55
N TYR A 121 13.90 -4.68 -9.11
CA TYR A 121 12.80 -3.72 -9.28
C TYR A 121 12.78 -3.13 -10.68
N ARG A 122 11.56 -2.90 -11.18
CA ARG A 122 11.27 -2.33 -12.50
C ARG A 122 10.33 -1.16 -12.38
N TYR A 123 10.33 -0.32 -13.40
CA TYR A 123 9.41 0.79 -13.56
C TYR A 123 8.88 0.76 -14.99
N TYR A 124 7.59 0.45 -15.17
CA TYR A 124 6.95 0.28 -16.48
C TYR A 124 7.60 -0.85 -17.30
N GLY A 125 7.91 -1.97 -16.64
CA GLY A 125 8.53 -3.13 -17.25
C GLY A 125 10.04 -3.03 -17.42
N GLU A 126 10.62 -1.84 -17.28
CA GLU A 126 12.04 -1.62 -17.51
C GLU A 126 12.87 -1.61 -16.22
N ASN A 127 14.08 -2.18 -16.30
CA ASN A 127 15.09 -1.99 -15.25
C ASN A 127 15.86 -0.69 -15.52
N ILE A 128 15.37 0.42 -15.00
CA ILE A 128 15.97 1.75 -15.18
C ILE A 128 17.19 2.01 -14.27
N GLY A 129 17.64 0.99 -13.54
CA GLY A 129 18.75 1.08 -12.62
C GLY A 129 18.42 1.71 -11.26
N LYS A 130 19.17 1.30 -10.23
CA LYS A 130 18.97 1.69 -8.82
C LYS A 130 18.89 3.21 -8.62
N LYS A 131 19.80 3.97 -9.23
CA LYS A 131 19.89 5.44 -9.02
C LYS A 131 18.57 6.14 -9.39
N LYS A 132 18.03 5.85 -10.58
CA LYS A 132 16.76 6.42 -11.06
C LYS A 132 15.57 5.95 -10.21
N LEU A 133 15.52 4.67 -9.83
CA LEU A 133 14.46 4.16 -8.93
C LEU A 133 14.43 4.88 -7.57
N LEU A 134 15.61 5.17 -7.00
CA LEU A 134 15.71 5.89 -5.74
C LEU A 134 15.29 7.35 -5.87
N GLU A 135 15.62 8.01 -6.98
CA GLU A 135 15.21 9.38 -7.27
C GLU A 135 13.68 9.51 -7.36
N ILE A 136 13.03 8.63 -8.13
CA ILE A 136 11.57 8.53 -8.22
C ILE A 136 10.97 8.36 -6.81
N THR A 137 11.53 7.45 -6.01
CA THR A 137 11.01 7.16 -4.67
C THR A 137 11.17 8.32 -3.69
N LYS A 138 12.26 9.09 -3.79
CA LYS A 138 12.51 10.28 -2.95
C LYS A 138 11.51 11.40 -3.24
N ASN A 139 11.19 11.59 -4.51
CA ASN A 139 10.26 12.62 -4.99
C ASN A 139 8.78 12.23 -4.88
N ALA A 140 8.49 11.04 -4.36
CA ALA A 140 7.13 10.57 -4.18
C ALA A 140 6.31 11.52 -3.30
N LYS A 141 5.07 11.81 -3.67
CA LYS A 141 4.14 12.59 -2.85
C LYS A 141 3.17 11.63 -2.16
#